data_AF-A0A9W8AM23-F1
#
_entry.id   AF-A0A9W8AM23-F1
#
_cell.length_a   1.000
_cell.length_b   1.000
_cell.length_c   1.000
_cell.angle_alpha   90.00
_cell.angle_beta   90.00
_cell.angle_gamma   90.00
#
_symmetry.space_group_name_H-M   'P 1'
#
loop_
_entity.id
_entity.type
_entity.pdbx_description
1 polymer ?
#
loop_
_entity_poly.entity_id
_entity_poly.type
_entity_poly.pdbx_seq_one_letter_code
_entity_poly.pdbx_strand_id
1 'polypeptide(L)'
;MQLPAVSLLLLAAALSASARAPETQKCEGNFNIKNDDDFAKIIPCSEIKGKVFIDHTKLTEADLPNLQTLDGCIKVISNAELETLALPRITTITGVVEISNNPQLSTIDFNGLQVLGKSLTLTANPSVSSPNFPELSSVGENVLVAGETKATNFNYLPALQWVGKTMDIRGPFDTISLNSTLKAKNMVLVSSSKLGCVEITKNWTPMVEDKLKCFEKADKAHLAAGSKLPNGAITFQASPGVIAASVMLVAYLAL
;
A
#
# COMPACT_ATOMS: atom_id res chain seq x y z
N MET A 1 1.83 14.47 -83.24
CA MET A 1 1.15 15.16 -82.11
C MET A 1 1.83 14.76 -80.81
N GLN A 2 1.90 15.72 -79.90
CA GLN A 2 2.58 15.80 -78.61
C GLN A 2 2.32 14.66 -77.58
N LEU A 3 3.37 14.42 -76.75
CA LEU A 3 3.38 14.20 -75.27
C LEU A 3 2.98 12.82 -74.67
N PRO A 4 3.48 12.44 -73.46
CA PRO A 4 4.60 11.51 -73.32
C PRO A 4 4.36 10.35 -72.31
N ALA A 5 5.43 9.60 -72.04
CA ALA A 5 5.57 8.56 -71.02
C ALA A 5 4.96 8.90 -69.65
N VAL A 6 4.24 7.94 -69.05
CA VAL A 6 3.98 7.92 -67.62
C VAL A 6 4.47 6.58 -67.07
N SER A 7 5.69 6.62 -66.55
CA SER A 7 6.26 5.61 -65.68
C SER A 7 5.43 5.53 -64.42
N LEU A 8 4.75 4.39 -64.21
CA LEU A 8 3.99 4.13 -62.99
C LEU A 8 4.98 3.74 -61.88
N LEU A 9 5.58 4.74 -61.23
CA LEU A 9 6.37 4.52 -60.01
C LEU A 9 5.40 4.34 -58.83
N LEU A 10 5.52 3.21 -58.13
CA LEU A 10 4.89 2.99 -56.84
C LEU A 10 5.36 4.08 -55.85
N LEU A 11 4.42 4.75 -55.19
CA LEU A 11 4.64 5.26 -53.84
C LEU A 11 3.45 4.83 -52.98
N ALA A 12 3.53 3.61 -52.44
CA ALA A 12 2.75 3.27 -51.26
C ALA A 12 3.39 4.01 -50.08
N ALA A 13 2.85 5.17 -49.73
CA ALA A 13 3.17 5.81 -48.47
C ALA A 13 2.53 4.97 -47.36
N ALA A 14 3.29 4.03 -46.80
CA ALA A 14 2.94 3.46 -45.51
C ALA A 14 3.08 4.59 -44.47
N LEU A 15 1.96 5.22 -44.09
CA LEU A 15 1.92 5.92 -42.81
C LEU A 15 2.05 4.83 -41.74
N SER A 16 3.28 4.58 -41.30
CA SER A 16 3.49 4.00 -39.99
C SER A 16 2.98 5.04 -38.98
N ALA A 17 1.71 4.96 -38.63
CA ALA A 17 1.24 5.46 -37.36
C ALA A 17 1.94 4.60 -36.30
N SER A 18 3.19 4.93 -36.00
CA SER A 18 3.75 4.61 -34.70
C SER A 18 2.85 5.37 -33.73
N ALA A 19 1.94 4.65 -33.08
CA ALA A 19 1.37 5.11 -31.83
C ALA A 19 2.57 5.27 -30.91
N ARG A 20 3.18 6.45 -30.95
CA ARG A 20 4.23 6.87 -30.04
C ARG A 20 3.58 6.74 -28.67
N ALA A 21 4.01 5.76 -27.88
CA ALA A 21 3.65 5.73 -26.47
C ALA A 21 3.93 7.12 -25.92
N PRO A 22 3.02 7.71 -25.11
CA PRO A 22 3.20 9.06 -24.59
C PRO A 22 4.61 9.15 -23.98
N GLU A 23 5.41 10.10 -24.44
CA GLU A 23 6.76 10.31 -23.92
C GLU A 23 6.63 10.54 -22.43
N THR A 24 7.06 9.54 -21.65
CA THR A 24 6.77 9.50 -20.24
C THR A 24 7.62 10.54 -19.52
N GLN A 25 6.98 11.48 -18.85
CA GLN A 25 7.63 12.67 -18.30
C GLN A 25 8.28 12.36 -16.95
N LYS A 26 9.45 12.94 -16.69
CA LYS A 26 10.04 13.00 -15.35
C LYS A 26 9.61 14.29 -14.66
N CYS A 27 9.13 14.16 -13.44
CA CYS A 27 8.57 15.27 -12.67
C CYS A 27 9.35 15.42 -11.36
N GLU A 28 9.66 16.65 -10.99
CA GLU A 28 10.35 16.95 -9.73
C GLU A 28 9.48 17.87 -8.88
N GLY A 29 9.43 17.60 -7.58
CA GLY A 29 8.68 18.40 -6.62
C GLY A 29 7.79 17.57 -5.71
N ASN A 30 7.18 18.25 -4.74
CA ASN A 30 6.18 17.65 -3.88
C ASN A 30 4.79 18.03 -4.38
N PHE A 31 3.91 17.04 -4.52
CA PHE A 31 2.58 17.19 -5.08
C PHE A 31 1.54 16.94 -4.00
N ASN A 32 0.82 18.00 -3.64
CA ASN A 32 -0.35 17.91 -2.77
C ASN A 32 -1.58 17.84 -3.66
N ILE A 33 -2.22 16.68 -3.72
CA ILE A 33 -3.37 16.44 -4.57
C ILE A 33 -4.63 16.70 -3.74
N LYS A 34 -5.42 17.68 -4.16
CA LYS A 34 -6.69 18.04 -3.51
C LYS A 34 -7.91 17.88 -4.42
N ASN A 35 -7.69 17.84 -5.74
CA ASN A 35 -8.72 17.75 -6.76
C ASN A 35 -8.13 17.20 -8.10
N ASP A 36 -8.98 17.11 -9.11
CA ASP A 36 -8.63 16.59 -10.44
C ASP A 36 -7.60 17.47 -11.17
N ASP A 37 -7.60 18.79 -10.95
CA ASP A 37 -6.61 19.69 -11.54
C ASP A 37 -5.20 19.41 -11.03
N ASP A 38 -5.06 18.95 -9.79
CA ASP A 38 -3.77 18.53 -9.25
C ASP A 38 -3.30 17.22 -9.87
N PHE A 39 -4.21 16.27 -10.13
CA PHE A 39 -3.88 15.04 -10.87
C PHE A 39 -3.45 15.34 -12.29
N ALA A 40 -4.14 16.24 -13.00
CA ALA A 40 -3.81 16.61 -14.37
C ALA A 40 -2.35 17.06 -14.54
N LYS A 41 -1.75 17.64 -13.49
CA LYS A 41 -0.33 18.05 -13.46
C LYS A 41 0.65 16.87 -13.41
N ILE A 42 0.24 15.71 -12.89
CA ILE A 42 1.13 14.57 -12.66
C ILE A 42 0.75 13.28 -13.37
N ILE A 43 -0.44 13.19 -13.97
CA ILE A 43 -0.85 12.05 -14.82
C ILE A 43 0.18 11.74 -15.93
N PRO A 44 0.85 12.71 -16.59
CA PRO A 44 1.87 12.42 -17.60
C PRO A 44 3.19 11.86 -17.04
N CYS A 45 3.41 11.95 -15.72
CA CYS A 45 4.67 11.58 -15.10
C CYS A 45 4.83 10.05 -14.99
N SER A 46 5.90 9.48 -15.55
CA SER A 46 6.33 8.11 -15.22
C SER A 46 7.24 8.05 -14.01
N GLU A 47 7.94 9.13 -13.73
CA GLU A 47 8.88 9.22 -12.64
C GLU A 47 8.62 10.51 -11.88
N ILE A 48 8.47 10.39 -10.56
CA ILE A 48 8.38 11.54 -9.66
C ILE A 48 9.55 11.48 -8.70
N LYS A 49 10.33 12.56 -8.66
CA LYS A 49 11.30 12.82 -7.59
C LYS A 49 10.70 13.82 -6.60
N GLY A 50 10.32 13.29 -5.44
CA GLY A 50 9.63 14.04 -4.40
C GLY A 50 8.45 13.26 -3.82
N LYS A 51 7.55 13.95 -3.13
CA LYS A 51 6.48 13.32 -2.35
C LYS A 51 5.12 13.57 -2.96
N VAL A 52 4.22 12.59 -2.86
CA VAL A 52 2.81 12.71 -3.25
C VAL A 52 1.94 12.62 -1.99
N PHE A 53 1.07 13.60 -1.78
CA PHE A 53 0.18 13.68 -0.63
C PHE A 53 -1.26 13.84 -1.08
N ILE A 54 -2.12 12.89 -0.73
CA ILE A 54 -3.58 12.93 -0.90
C ILE A 54 -4.17 12.92 0.51
N ASP A 55 -4.51 14.09 1.03
CA ASP A 55 -4.84 14.26 2.44
C ASP A 55 -6.10 15.11 2.62
N HIS A 56 -7.08 14.66 3.40
CA HIS A 56 -8.34 15.38 3.65
C HIS A 56 -9.02 15.91 2.37
N THR A 57 -9.16 15.05 1.36
CA THR A 57 -9.80 15.40 0.08
C THR A 57 -11.24 14.87 0.00
N LYS A 58 -11.97 15.34 -1.01
CA LYS A 58 -13.31 14.84 -1.41
C LYS A 58 -13.26 13.99 -2.68
N LEU A 59 -12.07 13.48 -3.02
CA LEU A 59 -11.89 12.62 -4.17
C LEU A 59 -12.50 11.26 -3.87
N THR A 60 -13.21 10.68 -4.83
CA THR A 60 -13.70 9.30 -4.78
C THR A 60 -12.69 8.32 -5.36
N GLU A 61 -11.80 8.80 -6.23
CA GLU A 61 -10.77 8.02 -6.90
C GLU A 61 -9.43 8.78 -6.90
N ALA A 62 -8.34 8.02 -6.77
CA ALA A 62 -6.99 8.51 -6.92
C ALA A 62 -6.19 7.57 -7.83
N ASP A 63 -5.96 7.98 -9.08
CA ASP A 63 -5.26 7.17 -10.08
C ASP A 63 -4.01 7.88 -10.63
N LEU A 64 -2.90 7.15 -10.70
CA LEU A 64 -1.66 7.56 -11.36
C LEU A 64 -1.22 6.45 -12.32
N PRO A 65 -1.90 6.30 -13.47
CA PRO A 65 -1.83 5.10 -14.29
C PRO A 65 -0.50 4.94 -15.02
N ASN A 66 0.26 6.03 -15.15
CA ASN A 66 1.55 6.05 -15.84
C ASN A 66 2.75 6.00 -14.90
N LEU A 67 2.55 6.23 -13.59
CA LEU A 67 3.65 6.36 -12.65
C LEU A 67 4.32 5.00 -12.43
N GLN A 68 5.62 4.92 -12.76
CA GLN A 68 6.44 3.71 -12.67
C GLN A 68 7.43 3.77 -11.51
N THR A 69 7.96 4.96 -11.21
CA THR A 69 8.93 5.16 -10.12
C THR A 69 8.58 6.40 -9.31
N LEU A 70 8.64 6.29 -7.99
CA LEU A 70 8.53 7.40 -7.06
C LEU A 70 9.78 7.44 -6.18
N ASP A 71 10.68 8.37 -6.47
CA ASP A 71 11.80 8.70 -5.59
C ASP A 71 11.33 9.62 -4.45
N GLY A 72 10.61 9.02 -3.51
CA GLY A 72 10.07 9.68 -2.33
C GLY A 72 8.95 8.89 -1.69
N CYS A 73 7.98 9.57 -1.08
CA CYS A 73 6.90 8.93 -0.34
C CYS A 73 5.53 9.25 -0.96
N ILE A 74 4.60 8.31 -0.84
CA ILE A 74 3.18 8.54 -1.08
C ILE A 74 2.42 8.41 0.23
N LYS A 75 1.58 9.39 0.54
CA LYS A 75 0.69 9.39 1.70
C LYS A 75 -0.74 9.65 1.27
N VAL A 76 -1.65 8.75 1.62
CA VAL A 76 -3.08 8.82 1.34
C VAL A 76 -3.83 8.73 2.66
N ILE A 77 -4.17 9.88 3.22
CA ILE A 77 -4.59 10.01 4.63
C ILE A 77 -5.93 10.73 4.75
N SER A 78 -6.82 10.23 5.60
CA SER A 78 -8.05 10.95 6.01
C SER A 78 -8.96 11.37 4.85
N ASN A 79 -9.06 10.57 3.79
CA ASN A 79 -9.97 10.84 2.68
C ASN A 79 -11.29 10.08 2.91
N ALA A 80 -12.28 10.79 3.44
CA ALA A 80 -13.55 10.20 3.87
C ALA A 80 -14.38 9.61 2.72
N GLU A 81 -14.20 10.12 1.50
CA GLU A 81 -14.97 9.76 0.30
C GLU A 81 -14.19 8.88 -0.68
N LEU A 82 -12.88 8.64 -0.44
CA LEU A 82 -12.03 7.89 -1.37
C LEU A 82 -12.38 6.41 -1.35
N GLU A 83 -12.76 5.87 -2.51
CA GLU A 83 -13.16 4.47 -2.69
C GLU A 83 -12.06 3.63 -3.36
N THR A 84 -11.27 4.25 -4.24
CA THR A 84 -10.24 3.59 -5.05
C THR A 84 -8.93 4.36 -5.05
N LEU A 85 -7.82 3.64 -4.85
CA LEU A 85 -6.45 4.13 -5.03
C LEU A 85 -5.71 3.20 -5.99
N ALA A 86 -5.28 3.71 -7.15
CA ALA A 86 -4.68 2.92 -8.22
C ALA A 86 -3.34 3.49 -8.71
N LEU A 87 -2.29 2.68 -8.62
CA LEU A 87 -0.97 2.93 -9.18
C LEU A 87 -0.50 1.65 -9.90
N PRO A 88 -1.21 1.17 -10.93
CA PRO A 88 -1.03 -0.18 -11.48
C PRO A 88 0.36 -0.43 -12.08
N ARG A 89 1.07 0.62 -12.50
CA ARG A 89 2.39 0.55 -13.13
C ARG A 89 3.56 0.87 -12.20
N ILE A 90 3.30 1.25 -10.94
CA ILE A 90 4.39 1.61 -10.02
C ILE A 90 5.20 0.36 -9.71
N THR A 91 6.52 0.41 -9.88
CA THR A 91 7.42 -0.72 -9.60
C THR A 91 8.31 -0.44 -8.40
N THR A 92 8.70 0.82 -8.21
CA THR A 92 9.64 1.22 -7.16
C THR A 92 9.16 2.48 -6.46
N ILE A 93 9.18 2.43 -5.12
CA ILE A 93 9.02 3.61 -4.25
C ILE A 93 10.20 3.63 -3.28
N THR A 94 11.03 4.66 -3.31
CA THR A 94 12.25 4.71 -2.46
C THR A 94 11.94 5.05 -1.00
N GLY A 95 10.81 5.70 -0.73
CA GLY A 95 10.37 6.13 0.59
C GLY A 95 9.29 5.24 1.19
N VAL A 96 8.28 5.89 1.76
CA VAL A 96 7.18 5.28 2.53
C VAL A 96 5.90 5.26 1.70
N VAL A 97 5.13 4.19 1.84
CA VAL A 97 3.71 4.14 1.45
C VAL A 97 2.89 4.18 2.74
N GLU A 98 2.09 5.22 2.91
CA GLU A 98 1.16 5.34 4.03
C GLU A 98 -0.26 5.51 3.50
N ILE A 99 -1.13 4.55 3.78
CA ILE A 99 -2.55 4.59 3.43
C ILE A 99 -3.32 4.44 4.73
N SER A 100 -3.86 5.54 5.24
CA SER A 100 -4.49 5.53 6.55
C SER A 100 -5.77 6.34 6.65
N ASN A 101 -6.73 5.84 7.44
CA ASN A 101 -7.97 6.55 7.77
C ASN A 101 -8.82 6.91 6.54
N ASN A 102 -8.92 6.01 5.57
CA ASN A 102 -9.80 6.17 4.40
C ASN A 102 -10.99 5.19 4.55
N PRO A 103 -12.08 5.58 5.24
CA PRO A 103 -13.13 4.65 5.65
C PRO A 103 -13.92 4.02 4.50
N GLN A 104 -14.00 4.68 3.34
CA GLN A 104 -14.67 4.16 2.15
C GLN A 104 -13.73 3.44 1.18
N LEU A 105 -12.42 3.47 1.43
CA LEU A 105 -11.44 2.85 0.55
C LEU A 105 -11.66 1.35 0.57
N SER A 106 -11.94 0.81 -0.61
CA SER A 106 -12.23 -0.62 -0.81
C SER A 106 -11.25 -1.26 -1.78
N THR A 107 -10.71 -0.47 -2.72
CA THR A 107 -9.79 -0.93 -3.76
C THR A 107 -8.44 -0.23 -3.62
N ILE A 108 -7.38 -1.04 -3.50
CA ILE A 108 -5.98 -0.61 -3.52
C ILE A 108 -5.28 -1.41 -4.61
N ASP A 109 -4.80 -0.74 -5.65
CA ASP A 109 -4.05 -1.36 -6.75
C ASP A 109 -2.60 -0.84 -6.77
N PHE A 110 -1.69 -1.69 -6.31
CA PHE A 110 -0.24 -1.54 -6.45
C PHE A 110 0.33 -2.81 -7.11
N ASN A 111 -0.37 -3.34 -8.12
CA ASN A 111 -0.06 -4.64 -8.71
C ASN A 111 1.37 -4.74 -9.25
N GLY A 112 1.95 -3.64 -9.74
CA GLY A 112 3.33 -3.61 -10.22
C GLY A 112 4.40 -3.43 -9.14
N LEU A 113 4.03 -3.09 -7.89
CA LEU A 113 5.01 -2.60 -6.90
C LEU A 113 5.92 -3.76 -6.47
N GLN A 114 7.21 -3.65 -6.76
CA GLN A 114 8.20 -4.69 -6.47
C GLN A 114 9.09 -4.37 -5.27
N VAL A 115 9.47 -3.10 -5.12
CA VAL A 115 10.43 -2.66 -4.09
C VAL A 115 9.93 -1.40 -3.39
N LEU A 116 9.92 -1.46 -2.06
CA LEU A 116 9.67 -0.32 -1.19
C LEU A 116 10.89 -0.04 -0.32
N GLY A 117 11.54 1.10 -0.51
CA GLY A 117 12.80 1.43 0.14
C GLY A 117 12.68 1.65 1.66
N LYS A 118 11.51 2.07 2.16
CA LYS A 118 11.27 2.23 3.61
C LYS A 118 10.12 1.36 4.09
N SER A 119 9.00 1.95 4.51
CA SER A 119 7.95 1.28 5.25
C SER A 119 6.62 1.30 4.51
N LEU A 120 5.85 0.22 4.65
CA LEU A 120 4.46 0.11 4.24
C LEU A 120 3.58 0.24 5.49
N THR A 121 2.66 1.21 5.48
CA THR A 121 1.65 1.39 6.54
C THR A 121 0.27 1.37 5.92
N LEU A 122 -0.53 0.38 6.28
CA LEU A 122 -1.95 0.25 5.94
C LEU A 122 -2.73 0.25 7.25
N THR A 123 -3.40 1.35 7.57
CA THR A 123 -4.13 1.42 8.84
C THR A 123 -5.48 2.10 8.78
N ALA A 124 -6.49 1.51 9.41
CA ALA A 124 -7.82 2.10 9.55
C ALA A 124 -8.51 2.43 8.21
N ASN A 125 -8.50 1.48 7.27
CA ASN A 125 -9.26 1.50 6.02
C ASN A 125 -10.32 0.37 6.06
N PRO A 126 -11.30 0.42 6.98
CA PRO A 126 -12.17 -0.71 7.35
C PRO A 126 -12.97 -1.34 6.20
N SER A 127 -13.12 -0.64 5.07
CA SER A 127 -13.80 -1.12 3.88
C SER A 127 -12.93 -1.99 2.96
N VAL A 128 -11.60 -1.99 3.14
CA VAL A 128 -10.67 -2.84 2.42
C VAL A 128 -10.81 -4.28 2.93
N SER A 129 -11.11 -5.22 2.02
CA SER A 129 -11.24 -6.64 2.34
C SER A 129 -10.05 -7.48 1.88
N SER A 130 -9.35 -7.05 0.83
CA SER A 130 -8.19 -7.76 0.27
C SER A 130 -7.26 -6.76 -0.42
N PRO A 131 -6.49 -5.95 0.34
CA PRO A 131 -5.40 -5.21 -0.26
C PRO A 131 -4.39 -6.21 -0.82
N ASN A 132 -3.88 -6.00 -2.03
CA ASN A 132 -2.99 -6.95 -2.67
C ASN A 132 -1.78 -6.23 -3.29
N PHE A 133 -0.59 -6.68 -2.92
CA PHE A 133 0.69 -6.23 -3.44
C PHE A 133 1.41 -7.48 -3.98
N PRO A 134 0.92 -8.04 -5.11
CA PRO A 134 1.30 -9.37 -5.55
C PRO A 134 2.78 -9.49 -5.90
N GLU A 135 3.41 -8.42 -6.36
CA GLU A 135 4.81 -8.37 -6.80
C GLU A 135 5.77 -7.82 -5.74
N LEU A 136 5.27 -7.34 -4.60
CA LEU A 136 6.09 -6.66 -3.60
C LEU A 136 7.01 -7.66 -2.91
N SER A 137 8.28 -7.63 -3.26
CA SER A 137 9.29 -8.61 -2.84
C SER A 137 10.17 -8.14 -1.68
N SER A 138 10.33 -6.81 -1.51
CA SER A 138 11.20 -6.25 -0.48
C SER A 138 10.67 -4.93 0.09
N VAL A 139 10.71 -4.83 1.42
CA VAL A 139 10.44 -3.62 2.20
C VAL A 139 11.67 -3.32 3.08
N GLY A 140 12.29 -2.16 2.87
CA GLY A 140 13.57 -1.84 3.52
C GLY A 140 13.49 -1.66 5.04
N GLU A 141 12.32 -1.31 5.57
CA GLU A 141 12.11 -1.08 6.99
C GLU A 141 10.94 -1.89 7.54
N ASN A 142 9.78 -1.27 7.78
CA ASN A 142 8.68 -1.88 8.51
C ASN A 142 7.47 -2.14 7.61
N VAL A 143 6.72 -3.19 7.95
CA VAL A 143 5.36 -3.41 7.45
C VAL A 143 4.42 -3.30 8.64
N LEU A 144 3.47 -2.36 8.59
CA LEU A 144 2.40 -2.20 9.56
C LEU A 144 1.05 -2.34 8.87
N VAL A 145 0.26 -3.33 9.28
CA VAL A 145 -1.12 -3.51 8.83
C VAL A 145 -2.04 -3.58 10.05
N ALA A 146 -2.99 -2.66 10.19
CA ALA A 146 -3.91 -2.67 11.33
C ALA A 146 -5.26 -2.00 11.06
N GLY A 147 -6.36 -2.57 11.53
CA GLY A 147 -7.68 -1.91 11.46
C GLY A 147 -8.44 -2.09 10.14
N GLU A 148 -8.01 -3.04 9.31
CA GLU A 148 -8.72 -3.47 8.10
C GLU A 148 -9.81 -4.49 8.49
N THR A 149 -10.94 -3.98 8.99
CA THR A 149 -11.93 -4.80 9.72
C THR A 149 -12.67 -5.84 8.87
N LYS A 150 -12.72 -5.67 7.54
CA LYS A 150 -13.34 -6.64 6.63
C LYS A 150 -12.36 -7.70 6.12
N ALA A 151 -11.09 -7.59 6.47
CA ALA A 151 -10.02 -8.37 5.90
C ALA A 151 -9.75 -9.62 6.77
N THR A 152 -10.58 -10.64 6.59
CA THR A 152 -10.58 -11.87 7.42
C THR A 152 -9.53 -12.91 6.99
N ASN A 153 -8.87 -12.72 5.87
CA ASN A 153 -7.73 -13.53 5.42
C ASN A 153 -6.59 -12.57 5.08
N PHE A 154 -5.41 -12.81 5.64
CA PHE A 154 -4.21 -12.05 5.30
C PHE A 154 -3.40 -12.79 4.23
N ASN A 155 -3.44 -12.29 3.01
CA ASN A 155 -2.71 -12.82 1.86
C ASN A 155 -2.14 -11.70 0.97
N TYR A 156 -1.90 -10.52 1.56
CA TYR A 156 -1.69 -9.26 0.83
C TYR A 156 -0.30 -9.13 0.21
N LEU A 157 0.64 -9.95 0.70
CA LEU A 157 2.07 -9.83 0.43
C LEU A 157 2.65 -11.20 0.00
N PRO A 158 2.10 -11.86 -1.05
CA PRO A 158 2.46 -13.24 -1.38
C PRO A 158 3.90 -13.39 -1.89
N ALA A 159 4.45 -12.37 -2.56
CA ALA A 159 5.82 -12.36 -3.05
C ALA A 159 6.85 -11.80 -2.05
N LEU A 160 6.44 -11.33 -0.88
CA LEU A 160 7.33 -10.60 0.02
C LEU A 160 8.37 -11.52 0.65
N GLN A 161 9.64 -11.28 0.33
CA GLN A 161 10.79 -12.07 0.77
C GLN A 161 11.61 -11.37 1.85
N TRP A 162 11.57 -10.04 1.93
CA TRP A 162 12.42 -9.29 2.86
C TRP A 162 11.70 -8.12 3.53
N VAL A 163 11.84 -8.03 4.85
CA VAL A 163 11.48 -6.87 5.67
C VAL A 163 12.68 -6.51 6.54
N GLY A 164 13.29 -5.36 6.30
CA GLY A 164 14.56 -5.01 6.97
C GLY A 164 14.45 -4.82 8.49
N LYS A 165 13.24 -4.56 9.01
CA LYS A 165 12.98 -4.38 10.45
C LYS A 165 11.76 -5.21 10.90
N THR A 166 10.65 -4.55 11.20
CA THR A 166 9.51 -5.18 11.89
C THR A 166 8.34 -5.38 10.94
N MET A 167 7.73 -6.56 11.00
CA MET A 167 6.40 -6.81 10.45
C MET A 167 5.39 -6.90 11.59
N ASP A 168 4.46 -5.94 11.68
CA ASP A 168 3.38 -5.90 12.67
C ASP A 168 2.02 -5.95 11.96
N ILE A 169 1.31 -7.06 12.13
CA ILE A 169 0.04 -7.33 11.46
C ILE A 169 -1.03 -7.58 12.52
N ARG A 170 -2.08 -6.75 12.50
CA ARG A 170 -3.17 -6.77 13.49
C ARG A 170 -4.54 -6.71 12.82
N GLY A 171 -5.44 -7.62 13.17
CA GLY A 171 -6.76 -7.62 12.55
C GLY A 171 -7.63 -8.83 12.88
N PRO A 172 -8.82 -8.92 12.27
CA PRO A 172 -9.76 -9.99 12.50
C PRO A 172 -9.55 -11.20 11.58
N PHE A 173 -8.29 -11.55 11.28
CA PHE A 173 -7.99 -12.59 10.30
C PHE A 173 -7.98 -13.99 10.92
N ASP A 174 -8.68 -14.92 10.27
CA ASP A 174 -8.71 -16.34 10.62
C ASP A 174 -7.53 -17.08 10.01
N THR A 175 -7.00 -16.58 8.89
CA THR A 175 -5.84 -17.16 8.19
C THR A 175 -4.81 -16.09 7.84
N ILE A 176 -3.54 -16.50 7.81
CA ILE A 176 -2.44 -15.69 7.33
C ILE A 176 -1.54 -16.55 6.42
N SER A 177 -1.18 -15.98 5.27
CA SER A 177 -0.26 -16.57 4.30
C SER A 177 0.82 -15.56 3.96
N LEU A 178 2.07 -16.00 4.10
CA LEU A 178 3.27 -15.25 3.75
C LEU A 178 4.18 -16.15 2.94
N ASN A 179 5.10 -15.54 2.18
CA ASN A 179 6.12 -16.29 1.47
C ASN A 179 6.99 -17.11 2.45
N SER A 180 7.25 -18.38 2.14
CA SER A 180 8.04 -19.27 3.00
C SER A 180 9.50 -18.86 3.12
N THR A 181 10.02 -18.06 2.19
CA THR A 181 11.39 -17.53 2.25
C THR A 181 11.48 -16.15 2.90
N LEU A 182 10.36 -15.59 3.38
CA LEU A 182 10.34 -14.30 4.03
C LEU A 182 11.36 -14.25 5.17
N LYS A 183 12.11 -13.16 5.24
CA LYS A 183 12.97 -12.80 6.35
C LYS A 183 12.58 -11.46 6.91
N ALA A 184 12.47 -11.40 8.24
CA ALA A 184 12.23 -10.17 8.98
C ALA A 184 13.06 -10.17 10.27
N LYS A 185 13.42 -8.98 10.76
CA LYS A 185 14.11 -8.88 12.04
C LYS A 185 13.18 -9.19 13.21
N ASN A 186 12.00 -8.56 13.20
CA ASN A 186 10.96 -8.78 14.21
C ASN A 186 9.62 -9.04 13.54
N MET A 187 8.77 -9.85 14.16
CA MET A 187 7.43 -10.11 13.68
C MET A 187 6.43 -10.15 14.83
N VAL A 188 5.33 -9.42 14.68
CA VAL A 188 4.22 -9.34 15.63
C VAL A 188 2.93 -9.62 14.88
N LEU A 189 2.21 -10.64 15.32
CA LEU A 189 0.91 -11.00 14.78
C LEU A 189 -0.12 -10.89 15.90
N VAL A 190 -1.20 -10.17 15.67
CA VAL A 190 -2.32 -10.05 16.60
C VAL A 190 -3.62 -10.31 15.85
N SER A 191 -4.23 -11.45 16.09
CA SER A 191 -5.54 -11.77 15.53
C SER A 191 -6.64 -11.68 16.59
N SER A 192 -7.76 -11.04 16.26
CA SER A 192 -8.99 -11.15 17.07
C SER A 192 -9.79 -12.44 16.78
N SER A 193 -9.22 -13.37 16.02
CA SER A 193 -9.77 -14.68 15.68
C SER A 193 -8.89 -15.81 16.23
N LYS A 194 -9.15 -17.07 15.84
CA LYS A 194 -8.31 -18.23 16.17
C LYS A 194 -7.36 -18.47 15.00
N LEU A 195 -6.13 -17.99 15.11
CA LEU A 195 -5.16 -18.00 14.02
C LEU A 195 -4.30 -19.27 14.00
N GLY A 196 -4.15 -19.95 15.13
CA GLY A 196 -3.21 -21.04 15.32
C GLY A 196 -1.81 -20.55 15.68
N CYS A 197 -1.70 -19.59 16.61
CA CYS A 197 -0.43 -18.97 16.98
C CYS A 197 0.66 -19.98 17.43
N VAL A 198 0.29 -21.11 18.04
CA VAL A 198 1.24 -22.17 18.43
C VAL A 198 1.98 -22.75 17.22
N GLU A 199 1.25 -23.10 16.15
CA GLU A 199 1.86 -23.67 14.94
C GLU A 199 2.61 -22.60 14.14
N ILE A 200 2.06 -21.39 14.06
CA ILE A 200 2.72 -20.26 13.37
C ILE A 200 4.08 -19.96 14.03
N THR A 201 4.11 -19.80 15.35
CA THR A 201 5.35 -19.48 16.06
C THR A 201 6.40 -20.58 15.85
N LYS A 202 6.00 -21.85 15.92
CA LYS A 202 6.88 -22.99 15.62
C LYS A 202 7.42 -22.95 14.18
N ASN A 203 6.55 -22.76 13.19
CA ASN A 203 6.92 -22.86 11.77
C ASN A 203 7.68 -21.64 11.25
N TRP A 204 7.41 -20.44 11.78
CA TRP A 204 7.95 -19.19 11.27
C TRP A 204 9.11 -18.64 12.10
N THR A 205 9.46 -19.27 13.23
CA THR A 205 10.68 -18.90 13.97
C THR A 205 11.93 -18.85 13.07
N PRO A 206 12.16 -19.78 12.12
CA PRO A 206 13.32 -19.70 11.21
C PRO A 206 13.29 -18.52 10.21
N MET A 207 12.13 -17.87 10.04
CA MET A 207 11.94 -16.71 9.17
C MET A 207 12.26 -15.39 9.88
N VAL A 208 12.34 -15.40 11.22
CA VAL A 208 12.47 -14.19 12.03
C VAL A 208 13.78 -14.20 12.81
N GLU A 209 14.59 -13.15 12.67
CA GLU A 209 15.93 -13.09 13.26
C GLU A 209 15.89 -12.94 14.79
N ASP A 210 15.14 -11.98 15.31
CA ASP A 210 15.14 -11.65 16.73
C ASP A 210 13.93 -12.24 17.46
N LYS A 211 12.73 -11.76 17.13
CA LYS A 211 11.54 -12.03 17.93
C LYS A 211 10.28 -12.15 17.10
N LEU A 212 9.68 -13.33 17.18
CA LEU A 212 8.33 -13.60 16.71
C LEU A 212 7.36 -13.63 17.91
N LYS A 213 6.32 -12.79 17.88
CA LYS A 213 5.19 -12.83 18.80
C LYS A 213 3.91 -13.05 18.02
N CYS A 214 3.07 -13.96 18.50
CA CYS A 214 1.73 -14.18 17.95
C CYS A 214 0.74 -14.21 19.10
N PHE A 215 -0.36 -13.47 18.95
CA PHE A 215 -1.45 -13.39 19.92
C PHE A 215 -2.79 -13.62 19.22
N GLU A 216 -3.67 -14.41 19.83
CA GLU A 216 -4.99 -14.71 19.28
C GLU A 216 -6.12 -14.58 20.32
N LYS A 217 -7.38 -14.64 19.87
CA LYS A 217 -8.56 -14.49 20.76
C LYS A 217 -8.66 -15.55 21.85
N ALA A 218 -8.00 -16.70 21.71
CA ALA A 218 -7.91 -17.72 22.76
C ALA A 218 -6.96 -17.29 23.91
N ASP A 219 -6.00 -16.40 23.65
CA ASP A 219 -5.03 -15.87 24.64
C ASP A 219 -5.61 -14.70 25.44
N LYS A 220 -6.89 -14.83 25.81
CA LYS A 220 -7.84 -13.77 26.19
C LYS A 220 -7.57 -13.05 27.53
N ALA A 221 -6.31 -12.71 27.78
CA ALA A 221 -5.86 -11.75 28.79
C ALA A 221 -5.09 -10.55 28.16
N HIS A 222 -4.68 -10.61 26.89
CA HIS A 222 -3.87 -9.54 26.27
C HIS A 222 -4.59 -8.64 25.27
N LEU A 223 -5.81 -8.98 24.85
CA LEU A 223 -6.64 -8.12 23.99
C LEU A 223 -7.15 -6.84 24.70
N ALA A 224 -6.86 -6.71 26.00
CA ALA A 224 -7.08 -5.49 26.79
C ALA A 224 -5.79 -4.71 27.10
N ALA A 225 -4.63 -5.14 26.60
CA ALA A 225 -3.35 -4.54 26.95
C ALA A 225 -2.76 -3.79 25.74
N GLY A 226 -2.92 -2.46 25.76
CA GLY A 226 -1.90 -1.58 25.19
C GLY A 226 -0.58 -1.92 25.86
N SER A 227 0.26 -2.70 25.19
CA SER A 227 1.61 -2.95 25.65
C SER A 227 2.41 -1.66 25.47
N LYS A 228 2.74 -1.05 26.61
CA LYS A 228 3.60 0.11 26.74
C LYS A 228 4.90 -0.13 25.95
N LEU A 229 5.09 0.58 24.84
CA LEU A 229 6.43 0.86 24.31
C LEU A 229 7.17 1.73 25.35
N PRO A 230 8.51 1.66 25.43
CA PRO A 230 9.31 2.30 26.48
C PRO A 230 9.24 3.83 26.60
N ASN A 231 8.27 4.53 25.98
CA ASN A 231 8.07 5.99 26.10
C ASN A 231 6.60 6.42 26.38
N GLY A 232 5.86 5.69 27.22
CA GLY A 232 4.88 6.34 28.11
C GLY A 232 3.56 6.91 27.56
N ALA A 233 2.82 6.19 26.71
CA ALA A 233 1.38 6.46 26.50
C ALA A 233 0.53 5.17 26.49
N ILE A 234 -0.61 5.18 27.19
CA ILE A 234 -1.68 4.14 27.28
C ILE A 234 -3.00 4.95 27.30
N THR A 235 -4.09 4.62 26.60
CA THR A 235 -5.10 3.54 26.78
C THR A 235 -6.04 3.50 25.58
N PHE A 236 -6.82 2.42 25.37
CA PHE A 236 -8.26 2.50 25.01
C PHE A 236 -9.01 1.21 25.41
N GLN A 237 -10.09 1.38 26.19
CA GLN A 237 -11.13 0.38 26.43
C GLN A 237 -12.25 0.56 25.40
N ALA A 238 -12.84 -0.54 24.94
CA ALA A 238 -14.18 -0.51 24.36
C ALA A 238 -15.08 -1.51 25.10
N SER A 239 -15.98 -1.00 25.93
CA SER A 239 -17.19 -1.70 26.39
C SER A 239 -18.26 -1.62 25.29
N PRO A 240 -19.19 -2.58 25.20
CA PRO A 240 -20.04 -2.76 24.03
C PRO A 240 -21.17 -1.72 23.97
N GLY A 241 -21.30 -1.06 22.81
CA GLY A 241 -22.49 -0.32 22.43
C GLY A 241 -22.33 1.19 22.27
N VAL A 242 -21.40 1.67 21.43
CA VAL A 242 -21.54 3.00 20.80
C VAL A 242 -20.94 2.97 19.41
N ILE A 243 -21.81 3.11 18.41
CA ILE A 243 -21.50 3.43 17.02
C ILE A 243 -21.15 4.92 17.02
N ALA A 244 -19.86 5.28 17.17
CA ALA A 244 -19.25 6.58 16.82
C ALA A 244 -17.92 6.78 17.57
N ALA A 245 -16.79 6.44 16.93
CA ALA A 245 -15.46 6.96 17.28
C ALA A 245 -14.45 6.65 16.17
N SER A 246 -14.72 7.14 14.95
CA SER A 246 -13.84 6.95 13.78
C SER A 246 -12.78 8.05 13.62
N VAL A 247 -12.49 8.86 14.65
CA VAL A 247 -11.78 10.16 14.47
C VAL A 247 -10.60 10.40 15.44
N MET A 248 -10.18 9.45 16.28
CA MET A 248 -9.07 9.68 17.24
C MET A 248 -8.01 8.58 17.23
N LEU A 249 -7.44 8.26 16.07
CA LEU A 249 -6.26 7.37 15.97
C LEU A 249 -5.05 7.97 15.24
N VAL A 250 -5.13 9.22 14.74
CA VAL A 250 -4.11 9.76 13.79
C VAL A 250 -3.17 10.80 14.40
N ALA A 251 -3.47 11.35 15.58
CA ALA A 251 -2.74 12.52 16.07
C ALA A 251 -1.39 12.24 16.78
N TYR A 252 -0.86 11.02 16.83
CA TYR A 252 0.31 10.70 17.67
C TYR A 252 1.49 9.98 17.01
N LEU A 253 1.58 9.95 15.67
CA LEU A 253 2.71 9.32 14.95
C LEU A 253 3.50 10.29 14.06
N ALA A 254 3.45 11.60 14.34
CA ALA A 254 4.16 12.63 13.57
C ALA A 254 5.22 13.44 14.36
N LEU A 255 5.76 12.90 15.45
CA LEU A 255 6.94 13.45 16.15
C LEU A 255 7.92 12.34 16.52
#